data_AF-A0A9P8HG99-F1
#
_entry.id   AF-A0A9P8HG99-F1
#
_cell.length_a   1.000
_cell.length_b   1.000
_cell.length_c   1.000
_cell.angle_alpha   90.00
_cell.angle_beta   90.00
_cell.angle_gamma   90.00
#
_symmetry.space_group_name_H-M   'P 1'
#
loop_
_entity.id
_entity.type
_entity.pdbx_description
1 polymer ?
#
loop_
_entity_poly.entity_id
_entity_poly.type
_entity_poly.pdbx_seq_one_letter_code
_entity_poly.pdbx_strand_id
1 'polypeptide(L)' 'MPKPDKHVAASQAVDILEEISTMLNCHMDRRMLSTCISLIEQGVHPESLVQVIKELREIADDTRREQQEAAAANNR' A
#
# COMPACT_ATOMS: atom_id res chain seq x y z
N MET A 1 12.35 -9.49 -33.71
CA MET A 1 12.62 -8.51 -32.63
C MET A 1 12.66 -9.25 -31.30
N PRO A 2 13.66 -9.06 -30.45
CA PRO A 2 13.68 -9.65 -29.11
C PRO A 2 12.50 -9.07 -28.31
N LYS A 3 11.71 -9.92 -27.65
CA LYS A 3 10.63 -9.46 -26.76
C LYS A 3 11.29 -8.79 -25.55
N PRO A 4 10.75 -7.65 -25.06
CA PRO A 4 11.26 -7.03 -23.85
C PRO A 4 11.26 -8.04 -22.70
N ASP A 5 12.31 -8.01 -21.89
CA ASP A 5 12.43 -8.83 -20.70
C ASP A 5 11.21 -8.58 -19.80
N LYS A 6 10.52 -9.66 -19.43
CA LYS A 6 9.30 -9.59 -18.61
C LYS A 6 9.56 -8.90 -17.27
N HIS A 7 10.76 -9.05 -16.71
CA HIS A 7 11.13 -8.39 -15.46
C HIS A 7 11.23 -6.87 -15.62
N VAL A 8 11.80 -6.42 -16.74
CA VAL A 8 11.92 -4.99 -17.06
C VAL A 8 10.53 -4.40 -17.29
N ALA A 9 9.68 -5.09 -18.03
CA ALA A 9 8.30 -4.64 -18.27
C ALA A 9 7.48 -4.57 -16.97
N ALA A 10 7.61 -5.54 -16.08
CA ALA A 10 6.92 -5.54 -14.78
C ALA A 10 7.40 -4.39 -13.88
N SER A 11 8.71 -4.14 -13.81
CA SER A 11 9.24 -3.00 -13.03
C SER A 11 8.69 -1.67 -13.56
N GLN A 12 8.69 -1.49 -14.88
CA GLN A 12 8.18 -0.27 -15.51
C GLN A 12 6.68 -0.07 -15.27
N ALA A 13 5.89 -1.15 -15.25
CA ALA A 13 4.48 -1.08 -14.89
C ALA A 13 4.27 -0.62 -13.45
N VAL A 14 5.08 -1.12 -12.50
CA VAL A 14 5.02 -0.69 -11.10
C VAL A 14 5.41 0.79 -10.96
N ASP A 15 6.43 1.25 -11.69
CA ASP A 15 6.86 2.66 -11.68
C ASP A 15 5.72 3.60 -12.13
N ILE A 16 5.06 3.25 -13.25
CA ILE A 16 3.92 4.02 -13.77
C ILE A 16 2.76 4.03 -12.77
N LEU A 17 2.46 2.89 -12.16
CA LEU A 17 1.38 2.79 -11.17
C LEU A 17 1.70 3.57 -9.88
N GLU A 18 2.97 3.66 -9.49
CA GLU A 18 3.43 4.46 -8.35
C GLU A 18 3.25 5.96 -8.61
N GLU A 19 3.56 6.43 -9.82
CA GLU A 19 3.30 7.81 -10.25
C GLU A 19 1.79 8.12 -10.22
N ILE A 20 0.96 7.22 -10.75
CA ILE A 20 -0.51 7.37 -10.73
C ILE A 20 -1.03 7.44 -9.29
N SER A 21 -0.58 6.53 -8.42
CA SER A 21 -0.92 6.50 -6.99
C SER A 21 -0.57 7.82 -6.30
N THR A 22 0.58 8.39 -6.64
CA THR A 22 1.05 9.67 -6.11
C THR A 22 0.16 10.83 -6.59
N MET A 23 -0.14 10.89 -7.89
CA MET A 23 -1.02 11.94 -8.46
C MET A 23 -2.42 11.91 -7.85
N LEU A 24 -2.93 10.73 -7.50
CA LEU A 24 -4.24 10.54 -6.89
C LEU A 24 -4.22 10.62 -5.35
N ASN A 25 -3.07 10.89 -4.74
CA ASN A 25 -2.89 10.90 -3.28
C ASN A 25 -3.42 9.63 -2.60
N CYS A 26 -3.16 8.45 -3.18
CA CYS A 26 -3.57 7.17 -2.57
C CYS A 26 -2.76 6.84 -1.30
N HIS A 27 -1.65 7.54 -1.07
CA HIS A 27 -0.71 7.34 0.03
C HIS A 27 -0.23 5.88 0.12
N MET A 28 0.08 5.27 -1.02
CA MET A 28 0.63 3.92 -1.09
C MET A 28 2.11 3.99 -1.45
N ASP A 29 2.96 3.38 -0.65
CA ASP A 29 4.36 3.19 -1.00
C ASP A 29 4.51 2.05 -2.04
N ARG A 30 5.67 2.01 -2.70
CA ARG A 30 5.99 1.00 -3.72
C ARG A 30 5.78 -0.44 -3.26
N ARG A 31 6.08 -0.72 -1.99
CA ARG A 31 5.98 -2.08 -1.43
C ARG A 31 4.51 -2.48 -1.28
N MET A 32 3.70 -1.61 -0.70
CA MET A 32 2.26 -1.78 -0.56
C MET A 32 1.59 -1.93 -1.92
N LEU A 33 1.95 -1.09 -2.89
CA LEU A 33 1.45 -1.18 -4.27
C LEU A 33 1.79 -2.53 -4.91
N SER A 34 3.04 -2.98 -4.78
CA SER A 34 3.49 -4.27 -5.30
C SER A 34 2.73 -5.44 -4.66
N THR A 35 2.49 -5.40 -3.36
CA THR A 35 1.66 -6.40 -2.67
C THR A 35 0.22 -6.38 -3.18
N CYS A 36 -0.37 -5.21 -3.39
CA CYS A 36 -1.73 -5.10 -3.91
C CYS A 36 -1.84 -5.69 -5.32
N ILE A 37 -0.87 -5.42 -6.20
CA ILE A 37 -0.80 -6.00 -7.54
C ILE A 37 -0.75 -7.53 -7.45
N SER A 38 0.12 -8.11 -6.62
CA SER A 38 0.20 -9.56 -6.47
C SER A 38 -1.09 -10.20 -5.95
N LEU A 39 -1.83 -9.53 -5.06
CA LEU A 39 -3.13 -10.01 -4.58
C LEU A 39 -4.19 -9.97 -5.69
N ILE A 40 -4.22 -8.89 -6.46
CA ILE A 40 -5.13 -8.75 -7.60
C ILE A 40 -4.83 -9.79 -8.68
N GLU A 41 -3.55 -10.07 -8.96
CA GLU A 41 -3.13 -11.13 -9.87
C GLU A 41 -3.54 -12.53 -9.39
N GLN A 42 -3.70 -12.73 -8.07
CA GLN A 42 -4.23 -13.97 -7.48
C GLN A 42 -5.77 -14.03 -7.48
N GLY A 43 -6.45 -13.01 -7.99
CA GLY A 43 -7.90 -12.96 -8.11
C GLY A 43 -8.61 -12.23 -6.96
N VAL A 44 -7.88 -11.53 -6.09
CA VAL A 44 -8.49 -10.66 -5.07
C VAL A 44 -9.15 -9.47 -5.75
N HIS A 45 -10.41 -9.20 -5.41
CA HIS A 45 -11.16 -8.07 -5.95
C HIS A 45 -10.61 -6.73 -5.42
N PRO A 46 -10.30 -5.74 -6.28
CA PRO A 46 -9.70 -4.47 -5.86
C PRO A 46 -10.48 -3.72 -4.78
N GLU A 47 -11.81 -3.68 -4.89
CA GLU A 47 -12.69 -2.96 -3.97
C GLU A 47 -12.66 -3.59 -2.57
N SER A 48 -12.53 -4.91 -2.48
CA SER A 48 -12.38 -5.61 -1.20
C SER A 48 -11.04 -5.28 -0.56
N LEU A 49 -9.98 -5.20 -1.37
CA LEU A 49 -8.65 -4.84 -0.89
C LEU A 49 -8.61 -3.41 -0.36
N VAL A 50 -9.31 -2.46 -1.00
CA VAL A 50 -9.45 -1.08 -0.52
C VAL A 50 -10.10 -1.05 0.87
N GLN A 51 -11.14 -1.85 1.10
CA GLN A 51 -11.80 -1.91 2.41
C GLN A 51 -10.83 -2.37 3.50
N VAL A 52 -10.08 -3.45 3.25
CA VAL A 52 -9.08 -3.99 4.19
C VAL A 52 -7.97 -2.97 4.46
N ILE A 53 -7.48 -2.27 3.43
CA ILE A 53 -6.45 -1.25 3.57
C ILE A 53 -6.91 -0.11 4.48
N LYS A 54 -8.16 0.36 4.31
CA LYS A 54 -8.72 1.44 5.13
C LYS A 54 -8.83 1.01 6.59
N GLU A 55 -9.37 -0.17 6.84
CA GLU A 55 -9.51 -0.73 8.18
C GLU A 55 -8.15 -0.89 8.88
N LEU A 56 -7.13 -1.42 8.18
CA LEU A 56 -5.79 -1.54 8.74
C LEU A 56 -5.13 -0.19 9.06
N ARG A 57 -5.40 0.86 8.25
CA ARG A 57 -4.91 2.21 8.53
C ARG A 57 -5.57 2.80 9.78
N GLU A 58 -6.88 2.63 9.92
CA GLU A 58 -7.62 3.07 11.11
C GLU A 58 -7.09 2.39 12.39
N ILE A 59 -6.94 1.06 12.38
CA ILE A 59 -6.39 0.30 13.50
C ILE A 59 -4.97 0.78 13.86
N ALA A 60 -4.12 1.01 12.85
CA ALA A 60 -2.75 1.46 13.08
C ALA A 60 -2.69 2.87 13.69
N ASP A 61 -3.60 3.76 13.28
CA ASP A 61 -3.69 5.11 13.82
C ASP A 61 -4.21 5.12 15.26
N ASP A 62 -5.22 4.32 15.56
CA ASP A 62 -5.76 4.19 16.92
C ASP A 62 -4.73 3.57 17.87
N THR A 63 -4.06 2.49 17.43
CA THR A 63 -2.95 1.88 18.20
C THR A 63 -1.86 2.90 18.51
N ARG A 64 -1.52 3.76 17.54
CA ARG A 64 -0.48 4.79 17.72
C ARG A 64 -0.92 5.86 18.74
N ARG A 65 -2.19 6.25 18.73
CA ARG A 65 -2.74 7.21 19.71
C ARG A 65 -2.69 6.65 21.12
N GLU A 66 -3.15 5.41 21.31
CA GLU A 66 -3.11 4.73 22.62
C GLU A 66 -1.68 4.65 23.16
N GLN A 67 -0.70 4.31 22.32
CA GLN A 67 0.71 4.27 22.71
C GLN A 67 1.24 5.65 23.11
N GLN A 68 0.84 6.71 22.41
CA GLN A 68 1.24 8.08 22.73
C GLN A 68 0.65 8.54 24.06
N GLU A 69 -0.61 8.21 24.34
CA GLU A 69 -1.28 8.53 25.60
C GLU A 69 -0.64 7.79 26.77
N ALA A 70 -0.36 6.49 26.62
CA ALA A 70 0.34 5.69 27.62
C ALA A 70 1.76 6.23 27.90
N ALA A 71 2.50 6.62 26.86
CA ALA A 71 3.82 7.21 27.01
C ALA A 71 3.79 8.59 27.71
N ALA A 72 2.78 9.40 27.42
CA ALA A 72 2.59 10.70 28.07
C ALA A 72 2.19 10.55 29.55
N ALA A 73 1.40 9.52 29.89
CA ALA A 73 1.03 9.21 31.27
C ALA A 73 2.23 8.70 32.09
N ASN A 74 3.15 7.94 31.50
CA ASN A 74 4.32 7.41 32.19
C ASN A 74 5.42 8.47 32.46
N ASN A 75 5.38 9.60 31.75
CA ASN A 75 6.32 10.71 31.92
C ASN A 75 5.79 11.82 32.85
N ARG A 76 4.61 11.64 33.46
CA ARG A 76 4.03 12.52 34.50
C ARG A 76 4.17 11.89 35.87
#